data_AF-A0A971LGU0-F1
#
_entry.id   AF-A0A971LGU0-F1
#
_cell.length_a   1.000
_cell.length_b   1.000
_cell.length_c   1.000
_cell.angle_alpha   90.00
_cell.angle_beta   90.00
_cell.angle_gamma   90.00
#
_symmetry.space_group_name_H-M   'P 1'
#
loop_
_entity.id
_entity.type
_entity.pdbx_description
1 polymer ?
#
loop_
_entity_poly.entity_id
_entity_poly.type
_entity_poly.pdbx_seq_one_letter_code
_entity_poly.pdbx_strand_id
1 'polypeptide(L)'
;MTRDKKKKLKVVAKRPSILIRIVLGLITVLVIASGIAFYFDQEDQLTRIQNNRAELERKLDQAYARNGELLSLQEMVDTDEYVEKVARDQLGMIRPDEIVFEDN
;
A
#
# COMPACT_ATOMS: atom_id res chain seq x y z
N MET A 1 -14.82 7.17 88.53
CA MET A 1 -15.48 6.77 87.26
C MET A 1 -14.91 7.64 86.14
N THR A 2 -14.23 6.99 85.22
CA THR A 2 -13.18 7.49 84.32
C THR A 2 -13.76 8.37 83.21
N ARG A 3 -13.29 9.61 83.06
CA ARG A 3 -13.57 10.45 81.89
C ARG A 3 -12.57 10.12 80.78
N ASP A 4 -12.98 9.25 79.87
CA ASP A 4 -12.23 8.90 78.67
C ASP A 4 -12.23 10.05 77.67
N LYS A 5 -11.08 10.74 77.53
CA LYS A 5 -10.89 11.82 76.55
C LYS A 5 -10.37 11.19 75.26
N LYS A 6 -11.26 10.96 74.29
CA LYS A 6 -10.89 10.59 72.92
C LYS A 6 -9.96 11.65 72.31
N LYS A 7 -8.66 11.35 72.24
CA LYS A 7 -7.69 12.11 71.45
C LYS A 7 -8.03 11.92 69.98
N LYS A 8 -8.55 12.96 69.32
CA LYS A 8 -8.68 12.98 67.85
C LYS A 8 -7.29 13.02 67.24
N LEU A 9 -6.86 11.92 66.63
CA LEU A 9 -5.64 11.85 65.83
C LEU A 9 -5.82 12.77 64.62
N LYS A 10 -5.12 13.91 64.60
CA LYS A 10 -5.05 14.78 63.42
C LYS A 10 -4.19 14.05 62.38
N VAL A 11 -4.81 13.52 61.32
CA VAL A 11 -4.09 13.02 60.15
C VAL A 11 -3.50 14.25 59.44
N VAL A 12 -2.23 14.54 59.70
CA VAL A 12 -1.51 15.59 58.99
C VAL A 12 -1.16 15.02 57.62
N ALA A 13 -1.84 15.51 56.57
CA ALA A 13 -1.48 15.17 55.20
C ALA A 13 -0.03 15.62 54.92
N LYS A 14 0.87 14.65 54.68
CA LYS A 14 2.24 14.93 54.25
C LYS A 14 2.19 15.56 52.87
N ARG A 15 2.69 16.79 52.74
CA ARG A 15 2.92 17.40 51.43
C ARG A 15 4.00 16.58 50.71
N PRO A 16 3.82 16.23 49.42
CA PRO A 16 4.87 15.54 48.68
C PRO A 16 6.12 16.41 48.70
N SER A 17 7.27 15.80 48.97
CA SER A 17 8.54 16.50 48.95
C SER A 17 8.77 17.10 47.55
N ILE A 18 9.41 18.25 47.49
CA ILE A 18 9.71 18.96 46.22
C ILE A 18 10.42 18.03 45.22
N LEU A 19 11.25 17.12 45.73
CA LEU A 19 11.93 16.07 44.94
C LEU A 19 10.94 15.15 44.21
N ILE A 20 9.86 14.73 44.86
CA ILE A 20 8.84 13.87 44.23
C ILE A 20 8.16 14.62 43.06
N ARG A 21 7.91 15.93 43.21
CA ARG A 21 7.31 16.75 42.15
C ARG A 21 8.25 16.91 40.95
N ILE A 22 9.55 17.10 41.21
CA ILE A 22 10.57 17.19 40.16
C ILE A 22 10.69 15.86 39.40
N VAL A 23 10.74 14.74 40.12
CA VAL A 23 10.82 13.41 39.51
C VAL A 23 9.58 13.10 38.68
N LEU A 24 8.38 13.41 39.19
CA LEU A 24 7.14 13.25 38.43
C LEU A 24 7.13 14.12 37.16
N GLY A 25 7.58 15.38 37.26
CA GLY A 25 7.70 16.27 36.10
C GLY A 25 8.65 15.73 35.03
N LEU A 26 9.80 15.20 35.43
CA LEU A 26 10.76 14.57 34.51
C LEU A 26 10.16 13.35 33.82
N ILE A 27 9.45 12.49 34.55
CA ILE A 27 8.75 11.33 33.98
C ILE A 27 7.69 11.78 32.97
N THR A 28 6.90 12.82 33.29
CA THR A 28 5.88 13.35 32.37
C THR A 28 6.50 13.88 31.08
N VAL A 29 7.62 14.61 31.15
CA VAL A 29 8.34 15.09 29.96
C VAL A 29 8.86 13.94 29.12
N LEU A 30 9.42 12.89 29.74
CA LEU A 30 9.89 11.71 29.02
C LEU A 30 8.75 10.98 28.30
N VAL A 31 7.60 10.79 28.95
CA VAL A 31 6.43 10.14 28.34
C VAL A 31 5.90 10.94 27.15
N ILE A 32 5.82 12.27 27.27
CA ILE A 32 5.39 13.14 26.17
C ILE A 32 6.39 13.07 25.00
N ALA A 33 7.69 13.16 25.29
CA ALA A 33 8.74 13.10 24.27
C ALA A 33 8.72 11.75 23.52
N SER A 34 8.55 10.64 24.24
CA SER A 34 8.40 9.31 23.63
C SER A 34 7.13 9.22 22.78
N GLY A 35 5.99 9.72 23.27
CA GLY A 35 4.73 9.70 22.53
C GLY A 35 4.78 10.47 21.21
N ILE A 36 5.47 11.61 21.19
CA ILE A 36 5.67 12.40 19.97
C ILE A 36 6.52 11.64 18.95
N ALA A 37 7.60 10.98 19.38
CA ALA A 37 8.47 10.19 18.49
C ALA A 37 7.71 9.03 17.82
N PHE A 38 6.82 8.35 18.56
CA PHE A 38 5.98 7.28 17.99
C PHE A 38 4.91 7.79 17.01
N TYR A 39 4.47 9.04 17.15
CA TYR A 39 3.43 9.60 16.29
C TYR A 39 3.97 9.96 14.89
N PHE A 40 5.20 10.47 14.82
CA PHE A 40 5.80 10.89 13.55
C PHE A 40 6.24 9.72 12.65
N ASP A 41 6.64 8.58 13.22
CA ASP A 41 7.11 7.43 12.43
C ASP A 41 5.96 6.67 11.72
N GLN A 42 4.72 6.89 12.15
CA GLN A 42 3.57 6.14 11.65
C GLN A 42 2.99 6.72 10.34
N GLU A 43 3.04 8.03 10.16
CA GLU A 43 2.49 8.72 8.98
C GLU A 43 3.26 8.35 7.70
N ASP A 44 4.60 8.41 7.76
CA ASP A 44 5.48 8.12 6.62
C ASP A 44 5.37 6.66 6.16
N GLN A 45 5.22 5.73 7.11
CA GLN A 45 5.05 4.31 6.79
C GLN A 45 3.71 4.05 6.09
N LEU A 46 2.63 4.70 6.55
CA LEU A 46 1.31 4.57 5.93
C LEU A 46 1.31 5.12 4.50
N THR A 47 1.88 6.30 4.28
CA THR A 47 1.99 6.89 2.93
C THR A 47 2.82 6.01 2.00
N ARG A 48 3.96 5.48 2.48
CA ARG A 48 4.80 4.55 1.71
C ARG A 48 4.04 3.28 1.32
N ILE A 49 3.31 2.69 2.25
CA ILE A 49 2.51 1.47 2.00
C ILE A 49 1.42 1.76 0.97
N GLN A 50 0.72 2.89 1.08
CA GLN A 50 -0.34 3.27 0.14
C GLN A 50 0.22 3.49 -1.28
N ASN A 51 1.34 4.20 -1.40
CA ASN A 51 2.00 4.41 -2.69
C ASN A 51 2.46 3.09 -3.33
N ASN A 52 3.07 2.20 -2.53
CA ASN A 52 3.50 0.89 -3.01
C ASN A 52 2.32 0.04 -3.49
N ARG A 53 1.17 0.09 -2.78
CA ARG A 53 -0.05 -0.61 -3.20
C ARG A 53 -0.58 -0.08 -4.52
N ALA A 54 -0.70 1.23 -4.67
CA ALA A 54 -1.17 1.86 -5.90
C ALA A 54 -0.26 1.54 -7.11
N GLU A 55 1.07 1.52 -6.90
CA GLU A 55 2.02 1.12 -7.94
C GLU A 55 1.85 -0.36 -8.33
N LEU A 56 1.68 -1.24 -7.34
CA LEU A 56 1.48 -2.66 -7.59
C LEU A 56 0.18 -2.94 -8.34
N GLU A 57 -0.91 -2.27 -7.96
CA GLU A 57 -2.20 -2.37 -8.66
C GLU A 57 -2.07 -1.91 -10.11
N ARG A 58 -1.40 -0.78 -10.37
CA ARG A 58 -1.15 -0.34 -11.75
C ARG A 58 -0.35 -1.36 -12.56
N LYS A 59 0.67 -1.97 -11.97
CA LYS A 59 1.47 -3.02 -12.65
C LYS A 59 0.64 -4.25 -12.93
N LEU A 60 -0.26 -4.63 -12.02
CA LEU A 60 -1.17 -5.75 -12.18
C LEU A 60 -2.16 -5.49 -13.33
N ASP A 61 -2.79 -4.31 -13.36
CA ASP A 61 -3.72 -3.93 -14.43
C ASP A 61 -3.03 -3.91 -15.80
N GLN A 62 -1.81 -3.35 -15.87
CA GLN A 62 -1.01 -3.38 -17.10
C GLN A 62 -0.66 -4.80 -17.54
N ALA A 63 -0.31 -5.68 -16.61
CA ALA A 63 -0.03 -7.07 -16.92
C ALA A 63 -1.27 -7.81 -17.44
N TYR A 64 -2.44 -7.58 -16.83
CA TYR A 64 -3.71 -8.14 -17.31
C TYR A 64 -4.08 -7.63 -18.70
N ALA A 65 -3.97 -6.32 -18.95
CA ALA A 65 -4.23 -5.74 -20.26
C ALA A 65 -3.31 -6.35 -21.32
N ARG A 66 -2.00 -6.42 -21.04
CA ARG A 66 -1.02 -7.01 -21.96
C ARG A 66 -1.26 -8.50 -22.20
N ASN A 67 -1.68 -9.23 -21.18
CA ASN A 67 -2.04 -10.63 -21.34
C ASN A 67 -3.28 -10.80 -22.24
N GLY A 68 -4.29 -9.94 -22.07
CA GLY A 68 -5.47 -9.92 -22.95
C GLY A 68 -5.12 -9.64 -24.41
N GLU A 69 -4.24 -8.67 -24.66
CA GLU A 69 -3.73 -8.36 -26.02
C GLU A 69 -2.95 -9.54 -26.63
N LEU A 70 -2.15 -10.24 -25.83
CA LEU A 70 -1.41 -11.40 -26.32
C LEU A 70 -2.33 -12.58 -26.65
N LEU A 71 -3.37 -12.80 -25.84
CA LEU A 71 -4.36 -13.85 -26.10
C LEU A 71 -5.17 -13.57 -27.38
N SER A 72 -5.57 -12.32 -27.61
CA SER A 72 -6.27 -11.96 -28.86
C SER A 72 -5.35 -12.08 -30.07
N LEU A 73 -4.08 -11.71 -29.95
CA LEU A 73 -3.10 -11.91 -31.02
C LEU A 73 -2.89 -13.40 -31.31
N GLN A 74 -2.80 -14.23 -30.27
CA GLN A 74 -2.67 -15.67 -30.42
C GLN A 74 -3.86 -16.26 -31.18
N GLU A 75 -5.09 -15.86 -30.82
CA GLU A 75 -6.30 -16.30 -31.51
C GLU A 75 -6.30 -15.86 -32.98
N MET A 76 -5.86 -14.64 -33.29
CA MET A 76 -5.77 -14.16 -34.68
C MET A 76 -4.72 -14.91 -35.51
N VAL A 77 -3.54 -15.19 -34.95
CA VAL A 77 -2.44 -15.86 -35.66
C VAL A 77 -2.78 -17.30 -36.05
N ASP A 78 -3.62 -17.97 -35.26
CA ASP A 78 -4.06 -19.34 -35.53
C ASP A 78 -5.20 -19.44 -36.56
N THR A 79 -5.63 -18.33 -37.17
CA THR A 79 -6.69 -18.34 -38.21
C THR A 79 -6.14 -18.53 -39.61
N ASP A 80 -6.88 -19.25 -40.46
CA ASP A 80 -6.59 -19.40 -41.89
C ASP A 80 -6.51 -18.05 -42.61
N GLU A 81 -7.29 -17.05 -42.16
CA GLU A 81 -7.29 -15.69 -42.70
C GLU A 81 -5.97 -14.96 -42.46
N TYR A 82 -5.37 -15.12 -41.27
CA TYR A 82 -4.04 -14.58 -40.98
C TYR A 82 -2.95 -15.29 -41.77
N VAL A 83 -3.02 -16.62 -41.89
CA VAL A 83 -2.08 -17.41 -42.70
C VAL A 83 -2.15 -16.99 -44.17
N GLU A 84 -3.35 -16.84 -44.73
CA GLU A 84 -3.56 -16.38 -46.10
C GLU A 84 -3.00 -14.96 -46.29
N LYS A 85 -3.24 -14.05 -45.36
CA LYS A 85 -2.72 -12.69 -45.42
C LYS A 85 -1.20 -12.67 -45.41
N VAL A 86 -0.56 -13.43 -44.52
CA VAL A 86 0.90 -13.56 -44.47
C VAL A 86 1.44 -14.21 -45.74
N ALA A 87 0.78 -15.24 -46.28
CA ALA A 87 1.18 -15.89 -47.51
C ALA A 87 1.08 -14.94 -48.72
N ARG A 88 0.04 -14.11 -48.78
CA ARG A 88 -0.12 -13.09 -49.81
C ARG A 88 0.91 -11.96 -49.67
N ASP A 89 1.09 -11.42 -48.47
CA ASP A 89 1.95 -10.27 -48.21
C ASP A 89 3.45 -10.61 -48.26
N GLN A 90 3.85 -11.77 -47.71
CA GLN A 90 5.26 -12.17 -47.63
C GLN A 90 5.71 -13.10 -48.75
N LEU A 91 4.84 -13.98 -49.23
CA LEU A 91 5.20 -15.02 -50.21
C LEU A 91 4.60 -14.75 -51.60
N GLY A 92 3.76 -13.72 -51.75
CA GLY A 92 3.04 -13.44 -52.99
C GLY A 92 2.10 -14.56 -53.42
N MET A 93 1.72 -15.44 -52.48
CA MET A 93 0.86 -16.58 -52.76
C MET A 93 -0.59 -16.11 -52.94
N ILE A 94 -1.28 -16.74 -53.87
CA ILE A 94 -2.72 -16.55 -54.12
C ILE A 94 -3.41 -17.91 -54.01
N ARG A 95 -4.73 -17.91 -53.81
CA ARG A 95 -5.46 -19.18 -53.82
C ARG A 95 -5.43 -19.84 -55.21
N PRO A 96 -5.49 -21.18 -55.30
CA PRO A 96 -5.46 -21.89 -56.58
C PRO A 96 -6.54 -21.46 -57.58
N ASP A 97 -7.65 -20.91 -57.08
CA ASP A 97 -8.81 -20.43 -57.85
C ASP A 97 -8.80 -18.91 -58.12
N GLU A 98 -7.78 -18.18 -57.67
CA GLU A 98 -7.64 -16.74 -57.93
C GLU A 98 -6.86 -16.45 -59.23
N ILE A 99 -7.29 -15.42 -59.98
CA ILE A 99 -6.65 -14.97 -61.22
C ILE A 99 -6.10 -13.55 -60.99
N VAL A 100 -4.81 -13.33 -61.29
CA VAL A 100 -4.15 -12.03 -61.15
C VAL A 100 -4.37 -11.20 -62.42
N PHE A 101 -4.84 -9.97 -62.26
CA PHE A 101 -4.94 -8.98 -63.33
C PHE A 101 -3.82 -7.96 -63.17
N GLU A 102 -2.92 -7.89 -64.15
CA GLU A 102 -1.95 -6.81 -64.29
C GLU A 102 -2.53 -5.77 -65.25
N ASP A 103 -2.71 -4.54 -64.77
CA ASP A 103 -3.11 -3.40 -65.60
C ASP A 103 -1.83 -2.82 -66.25
N ASN A 104 -1.76 -2.85 -67.57
CA ASN A 104 -0.63 -2.33 -68.37
C ASN A 104 -0.88 -0.88 -68.81
#